data_AF-A0A235H9S5-F1
#
_entry.id   AF-A0A235H9S5-F1
#
_cell.length_a   1.000
_cell.length_b   1.000
_cell.length_c   1.000
_cell.angle_alpha   90.00
_cell.angle_beta   90.00
_cell.angle_gamma   90.00
#
_symmetry.space_group_name_H-M   'P 1'
#
loop_
_entity.id
_entity.type
_entity.pdbx_description
1 polymer ?
#
loop_
_entity_poly.entity_id
_entity_poly.type
_entity_poly.pdbx_seq_one_letter_code
_entity_poly.pdbx_strand_id
1 'polypeptide(L)' 'MDRTEKRDAITRIRHAAEQQGLDAGDLARMTGLAPGHARAILSGFGSTVPRAALDRTVSILPE' A
#
# COMPACT_ATOMS: atom_id res chain seq x y z
N MET A 1 4.95 -2.62 17.75
CA MET A 1 4.87 -1.88 16.48
C MET A 1 3.41 -1.49 16.28
N ASP A 2 3.12 -0.23 16.50
CA ASP A 2 1.86 0.37 16.93
C ASP A 2 0.84 0.56 15.80
N ARG A 3 -0.44 0.69 16.15
CA ARG A 3 -1.55 0.96 15.20
C ARG A 3 -1.27 2.20 14.33
N THR A 4 -0.51 3.15 14.87
CA THR A 4 -0.05 4.38 14.20
C THR A 4 0.87 4.09 13.03
N GLU A 5 1.86 3.20 13.20
CA GLU A 5 2.84 2.87 12.15
C GLU A 5 2.20 2.18 10.95
N LYS A 6 1.17 1.35 11.18
CA LYS A 6 0.41 0.71 10.09
C LYS A 6 -0.37 1.74 9.26
N ARG A 7 -0.98 2.72 9.93
CA ARG A 7 -1.75 3.77 9.26
C ARG A 7 -0.84 4.69 8.46
N ASP A 8 0.34 5.00 9.00
CA ASP A 8 1.36 5.78 8.33
C ASP A 8 1.87 5.10 7.05
N ALA A 9 2.15 3.80 7.10
CA ALA A 9 2.52 3.01 5.91
C ALA A 9 1.44 3.05 4.82
N ILE A 10 0.16 2.89 5.19
CA ILE A 10 -0.96 2.97 4.24
C ILE A 10 -1.01 4.35 3.57
N THR A 11 -0.86 5.42 4.35
CA THR A 11 -0.84 6.79 3.83
C THR A 11 0.32 7.01 2.87
N ARG A 12 1.54 6.57 3.21
CA ARG A 12 2.71 6.68 2.33
C ARG A 12 2.52 5.92 1.02
N ILE A 13 2.05 4.69 1.08
CA ILE A 13 1.77 3.87 -0.12
C ILE A 13 0.75 4.56 -1.01
N ARG A 14 -0.34 5.07 -0.42
CA ARG A 14 -1.39 5.75 -1.18
C ARG A 14 -0.86 7.03 -1.83
N HIS A 15 -0.11 7.83 -1.08
CA HIS A 15 0.49 9.06 -1.59
C HIS A 15 1.46 8.78 -2.75
N ALA A 16 2.34 7.78 -2.60
CA ALA A 16 3.27 7.37 -3.66
C ALA A 16 2.53 6.86 -4.91
N ALA A 17 1.46 6.09 -4.72
CA ALA A 17 0.61 5.63 -5.82
C ALA A 17 -0.11 6.80 -6.51
N GLU A 18 -0.67 7.75 -5.75
CA GLU A 18 -1.33 8.95 -6.29
C GLU A 18 -0.33 9.83 -7.07
N GLN A 19 0.91 10.03 -6.58
CA GLN A 19 1.95 10.79 -7.27
C GLN A 19 2.37 10.16 -8.60
N GLN A 20 2.43 8.84 -8.66
CA GLN A 20 2.85 8.09 -9.85
C GLN A 20 1.67 7.76 -10.79
N GLY A 21 0.43 8.10 -10.40
CA GLY A 21 -0.77 7.73 -11.14
C GLY A 21 -1.00 6.21 -11.22
N LEU A 22 -0.57 5.46 -10.19
CA LEU A 22 -0.68 4.01 -10.16
C LEU A 22 -2.08 3.57 -9.73
N ASP A 23 -2.68 2.70 -10.54
CA ASP A 23 -3.91 2.00 -10.16
C ASP A 23 -3.62 0.79 -9.26
N ALA A 24 -4.68 0.22 -8.66
CA ALA A 24 -4.56 -0.98 -7.83
C ALA A 24 -3.91 -2.15 -8.56
N GLY A 25 -4.09 -2.24 -9.89
CA GLY A 25 -3.47 -3.26 -10.73
C GLY A 25 -1.96 -3.08 -10.86
N ASP A 26 -1.49 -1.84 -11.04
CA ASP A 26 -0.07 -1.53 -11.17
C ASP A 26 0.63 -1.69 -9.83
N LEU A 27 0.02 -1.19 -8.75
CA LEU A 27 0.51 -1.37 -7.40
C LEU A 27 0.66 -2.86 -7.05
N ALA A 28 -0.33 -3.69 -7.42
CA ALA A 28 -0.28 -5.14 -7.23
C ALA A 28 0.87 -5.79 -8.03
N ARG A 29 1.07 -5.40 -9.29
CA ARG A 29 2.15 -5.94 -10.14
C ARG A 29 3.53 -5.53 -9.63
N MET A 30 3.73 -4.28 -9.26
CA MET A 30 5.02 -3.76 -8.80
C MET A 30 5.45 -4.39 -7.48
N THR A 31 4.49 -4.54 -6.55
CA THR A 31 4.78 -4.92 -5.16
C THR A 31 4.59 -6.41 -4.89
N GLY A 32 3.93 -7.12 -5.80
CA GLY A 32 3.48 -8.50 -5.61
C GLY A 32 2.27 -8.62 -4.67
N LEU A 33 1.59 -7.52 -4.36
CA LEU A 33 0.36 -7.52 -3.58
C LEU A 33 -0.77 -8.23 -4.33
N ALA A 34 -1.66 -8.87 -3.57
CA ALA A 34 -2.94 -9.29 -4.12
C ALA A 34 -3.73 -8.05 -4.59
N PRO A 35 -4.40 -8.08 -5.76
CA PRO A 35 -5.18 -6.95 -6.27
C PRO A 35 -6.23 -6.41 -5.27
N GLY A 36 -6.82 -7.30 -4.47
CA GLY A 36 -7.76 -6.93 -3.41
C GLY A 36 -7.11 -6.10 -2.28
N HIS A 37 -5.86 -6.41 -1.92
CA HIS A 37 -5.12 -5.64 -0.92
C HIS A 37 -4.67 -4.28 -1.47
N ALA A 38 -4.16 -4.23 -2.70
CA ALA A 38 -3.82 -2.98 -3.35
C ALA A 38 -5.04 -2.04 -3.43
N ARG A 39 -6.19 -2.58 -3.85
CA ARG A 39 -7.46 -1.84 -3.87
C ARG A 39 -7.88 -1.38 -2.47
N ALA A 40 -7.75 -2.23 -1.46
CA ALA A 40 -8.07 -1.87 -0.08
C ALA A 40 -7.22 -0.70 0.42
N ILE A 41 -5.90 -0.70 0.13
CA ILE A 41 -4.99 0.39 0.50
C ILE A 41 -5.43 1.71 -0.15
N LEU A 42 -5.62 1.71 -1.48
CA LEU A 42 -6.00 2.92 -2.22
C LEU A 42 -7.40 3.43 -1.83
N SER A 43 -8.31 2.53 -1.47
CA SER A 43 -9.68 2.87 -1.06
C SER A 43 -9.81 3.27 0.43
N GLY A 44 -8.71 3.33 1.19
CA GLY A 44 -8.72 3.67 2.62
C GLY A 44 -9.12 2.53 3.57
N PHE A 45 -9.33 1.32 3.04
CA PHE A 45 -9.58 0.09 3.80
C PHE A 45 -8.30 -0.73 4.07
N GLY A 46 -7.11 -0.13 3.90
CA GLY A 46 -5.81 -0.80 4.07
C GLY A 46 -5.57 -1.38 5.47
N SER A 47 -6.41 -1.06 6.46
CA SER A 47 -6.37 -1.64 7.80
C SER A 47 -6.58 -3.15 7.81
N THR A 48 -7.28 -3.72 6.82
CA THR A 48 -7.47 -5.17 6.64
C THR A 48 -6.27 -5.86 5.99
N VAL A 49 -5.35 -5.10 5.40
CA VAL A 49 -4.17 -5.66 4.73
C VAL A 49 -3.14 -6.12 5.76
N PRO A 50 -2.53 -7.31 5.59
CA PRO A 50 -1.48 -7.79 6.47
C PRO A 50 -0.32 -6.80 6.55
N ARG A 51 0.25 -6.64 7.74
CA ARG A 51 1.37 -5.70 7.95
C ARG A 51 2.56 -5.99 7.04
N ALA A 52 2.98 -7.26 6.96
CA ALA A 52 4.11 -7.67 6.13
C ALA A 52 3.95 -7.26 4.65
N ALA A 53 2.70 -7.26 4.16
CA ALA A 53 2.37 -6.79 2.82
C ALA A 53 2.55 -5.27 2.68
N LEU A 54 2.16 -4.49 3.69
CA LEU A 54 2.37 -3.04 3.71
C LEU A 54 3.86 -2.68 3.77
N ASP A 55 4.61 -3.28 4.71
CA ASP A 55 6.06 -3.06 4.85
C ASP A 55 6.82 -3.37 3.55
N ARG A 56 6.51 -4.52 2.93
CA ARG A 56 7.08 -4.88 1.63
C ARG A 56 6.74 -3.86 0.55
N THR A 57 5.51 -3.36 0.54
CA THR A 57 5.05 -2.38 -0.45
C THR A 57 5.76 -1.03 -0.28
N VAL A 58 5.90 -0.55 0.96
CA VAL A 58 6.67 0.67 1.27
C VAL A 58 8.13 0.52 0.84
N SER A 59 8.74 -0.65 1.04
CA SER A 59 10.14 -0.89 0.64
C SER A 59 10.36 -0.96 -0.88
N ILE A 60 9.31 -1.22 -1.67
CA ILE A 60 9.40 -1.34 -3.13
C ILE A 60 9.06 -0.01 -3.81
N LEU A 61 8.13 0.76 -3.23
CA LEU A 61 7.74 2.04 -3.80
C LEU A 61 8.89 3.05 -3.64
N PRO A 62 9.28 3.75 -4.71
CA PRO A 62 10.18 4.89 -4.60
C PRO A 62 9.50 6.03 -3.84
N GLU A 63 10.31 6.86 -3.17
CA GLU A 63 9.86 8.04 -2.40
C GLU A 63 9.15 9.08 -3.26
#